data_AF-A0A5E4JU67-F1
#
_entry.id   AF-A0A5E4JU67-F1
#
_cell.length_a   1.000
_cell.length_b   1.000
_cell.length_c   1.000
_cell.angle_alpha   90.00
_cell.angle_beta   90.00
_cell.angle_gamma   90.00
#
_symmetry.space_group_name_H-M   'P 1'
#
loop_
_entity.id
_entity.type
_entity.pdbx_description
1 polymer ?
#
loop_
_entity_poly.entity_id
_entity_poly.type
_entity_poly.pdbx_seq_one_letter_code
_entity_poly.pdbx_strand_id
1 'polypeptide(L)'
;MTNMTEIEPIALFDMDGTLCDYDKGLFEELESIRSPSEPVFNPPVRDNVPEYVKKRRNLITASSVWWESLPKLKLGWDILDVAKKLGFRVMILTQGPRKNPESWKGKKKWIDKNLGEDTDITITRDKGLVYGKVLVDDFPEYIERWLSWRERGLVIMPANESNKDFVHPQVIRYDGTNLDQVEKAMLSVRDRKRGESLSLN
;
A
#
# COMPACT_ATOMS: atom_id res chain seq x y z
N MET A 1 -22.95 -32.31 -8.98
CA MET A 1 -21.52 -31.96 -8.93
C MET A 1 -21.43 -30.45 -8.92
N THR A 2 -21.19 -29.84 -7.76
CA THR A 2 -20.93 -28.40 -7.67
C THR A 2 -19.61 -28.15 -8.38
N ASN A 3 -19.64 -27.50 -9.54
CA ASN A 3 -18.45 -26.88 -10.10
C ASN A 3 -17.86 -26.01 -8.99
N MET A 4 -16.76 -26.44 -8.39
CA MET A 4 -16.01 -25.62 -7.46
C MET A 4 -15.45 -24.48 -8.29
N THR A 5 -16.20 -23.38 -8.37
CA THR A 5 -15.72 -22.18 -9.04
C THR A 5 -14.43 -21.77 -8.36
N GLU A 6 -13.33 -21.83 -9.11
CA GLU A 6 -12.04 -21.33 -8.67
C GLU A 6 -12.20 -19.88 -8.23
N ILE A 7 -11.64 -19.53 -7.09
CA ILE A 7 -11.71 -18.16 -6.61
C ILE A 7 -10.61 -17.38 -7.33
N GLU A 8 -11.00 -16.33 -8.04
CA GLU A 8 -10.08 -15.45 -8.77
C GLU A 8 -8.94 -14.97 -7.85
N PRO A 9 -7.67 -15.10 -8.28
CA PRO A 9 -6.53 -14.66 -7.49
C PRO A 9 -6.38 -13.14 -7.57
N ILE A 10 -7.11 -12.42 -6.72
CA ILE A 10 -7.04 -10.96 -6.64
C ILE A 10 -5.98 -10.54 -5.60
N ALA A 11 -5.08 -9.63 -5.99
CA ALA A 11 -4.15 -8.95 -5.10
C ALA A 11 -4.47 -7.46 -5.05
N LEU A 12 -4.77 -6.99 -3.84
CA LEU A 12 -5.13 -5.60 -3.54
C LEU A 12 -3.88 -4.84 -3.12
N PHE A 13 -3.59 -3.69 -3.74
CA PHE A 13 -2.42 -2.87 -3.41
C PHE A 13 -2.85 -1.49 -2.91
N ASP A 14 -2.38 -1.10 -1.73
CA ASP A 14 -2.39 0.30 -1.32
C ASP A 14 -1.41 1.14 -2.17
N MET A 15 -1.51 2.46 -2.04
CA MET A 15 -0.57 3.40 -2.65
C MET A 15 0.46 3.96 -1.67
N ASP A 16 0.04 4.60 -0.58
CA ASP A 16 0.89 5.55 0.16
C ASP A 16 1.72 4.84 1.22
N GLY A 17 3.02 4.63 0.97
CA GLY A 17 3.83 3.72 1.79
C GLY A 17 3.84 2.29 1.26
N THR A 18 3.15 2.03 0.15
CA THR A 18 3.12 0.74 -0.55
C THR A 18 3.69 0.83 -1.96
N LEU A 19 2.95 1.36 -2.94
CA LEU A 19 3.47 1.56 -4.31
C LEU A 19 4.22 2.88 -4.49
N CYS A 20 3.84 3.88 -3.68
CA CYS A 20 4.39 5.22 -3.65
C CYS A 20 5.22 5.40 -2.38
N ASP A 21 6.43 5.93 -2.53
CA ASP A 21 7.27 6.35 -1.41
C ASP A 21 6.83 7.73 -0.93
N TYR A 22 5.68 7.74 -0.24
CA TYR A 22 5.01 8.94 0.25
C TYR A 22 5.91 9.73 1.22
N ASP A 23 6.62 9.04 2.11
CA ASP A 23 7.43 9.68 3.13
C ASP A 23 8.63 10.39 2.53
N LYS A 24 9.32 9.75 1.58
CA LYS A 24 10.39 10.40 0.82
C LYS A 24 9.86 11.60 0.04
N GLY A 25 8.78 11.42 -0.73
CA GLY A 25 8.22 12.50 -1.54
C GLY A 25 7.72 13.69 -0.72
N LEU A 26 7.22 13.44 0.50
CA LEU A 26 6.82 14.51 1.41
C LEU A 26 8.03 15.18 2.06
N PHE A 27 9.03 14.41 2.49
CA PHE A 27 10.25 14.95 3.10
C PHE A 27 11.02 15.83 2.11
N GLU A 28 11.24 15.36 0.88
CA GLU A 28 11.94 16.13 -0.17
C GLU A 28 11.22 17.45 -0.46
N GLU A 29 9.90 17.45 -0.53
CA GLU A 29 9.11 18.65 -0.78
C GLU A 29 9.06 19.60 0.43
N LEU A 30 9.06 19.07 1.65
CA LEU A 30 9.17 19.89 2.86
C LEU A 30 10.53 20.61 2.92
N GLU A 31 11.61 19.90 2.57
CA GLU A 31 12.96 20.47 2.52
C GLU A 31 13.12 21.48 1.38
N SER A 32 12.47 21.28 0.22
CA SER A 32 12.57 22.19 -0.93
C SER A 32 11.99 23.58 -0.65
N ILE A 33 10.97 23.65 0.22
CA ILE A 33 10.33 24.91 0.65
C ILE A 33 10.80 25.39 2.03
N ARG A 34 11.80 24.73 2.63
CA ARG A 34 12.35 25.10 3.93
C ARG A 34 13.15 26.40 3.82
N SER A 35 12.98 27.31 4.77
CA SER A 35 13.86 28.49 4.85
C SER A 35 15.27 28.05 5.25
N PRO A 36 16.35 28.66 4.71
CA PRO A 36 17.72 28.37 5.13
C PRO A 36 17.95 28.52 6.64
N SER A 37 17.21 29.41 7.30
CA SER A 37 17.29 29.67 8.75
C SER A 37 16.45 28.72 9.61
N GLU A 38 15.62 27.88 9.00
CA GLU A 38 14.75 26.95 9.71
C GLU A 38 15.52 25.67 10.06
N PRO A 39 15.34 25.09 11.27
CA PRO A 39 15.94 23.81 11.62
C PRO A 39 15.55 22.71 10.62
N VAL A 40 16.48 21.81 10.32
CA VAL A 40 16.19 20.58 9.58
C VAL A 40 15.24 19.73 10.40
N PHE A 41 14.16 19.25 9.77
CA PHE A 41 13.20 18.38 10.42
C PHE A 41 13.51 16.92 10.10
N ASN A 42 13.85 16.10 11.09
CA ASN A 42 14.09 14.68 10.85
C ASN A 42 12.75 13.89 10.87
N PRO A 43 12.61 12.85 10.04
CA PRO A 43 11.46 11.94 10.09
C PRO A 43 11.17 11.40 11.51
N PRO A 44 9.92 10.99 11.81
CA PRO A 44 8.78 10.84 10.89
C PRO A 44 8.06 12.15 10.57
N VAL A 45 7.67 12.33 9.30
CA VAL A 45 6.97 13.53 8.78
C VAL A 45 5.44 13.47 8.90
N ARG A 46 4.89 12.32 9.31
CA ARG A 46 3.44 12.09 9.45
C ARG A 46 2.90 12.50 10.83
N ASP A 47 3.64 12.23 11.89
CA ASP A 47 3.12 12.31 13.25
C ASP A 47 3.93 13.26 14.13
N ASN A 48 3.25 13.91 15.10
CA ASN A 48 3.87 14.78 16.11
C ASN A 48 4.79 15.89 15.57
N VAL A 49 4.49 16.40 14.37
CA VAL A 49 5.25 17.49 13.76
C VAL A 49 4.82 18.87 14.29
N PRO A 50 5.71 19.88 14.34
CA PRO A 50 5.34 21.25 14.67
C PRO A 50 4.23 21.80 13.76
N GLU A 51 3.40 22.71 14.27
CA GLU A 51 2.23 23.22 13.55
C GLU A 51 2.58 23.87 12.20
N TYR A 52 3.75 24.53 12.10
CA TYR A 52 4.20 25.11 10.83
C TYR A 52 4.55 24.02 9.78
N VAL A 53 5.14 22.89 10.21
CA VAL A 53 5.41 21.73 9.34
C VAL A 53 4.09 21.13 8.86
N LYS A 54 3.12 21.00 9.77
CA LYS A 54 1.77 20.51 9.44
C LYS A 54 1.08 21.39 8.40
N LYS A 55 1.18 22.72 8.53
CA LYS A 55 0.63 23.66 7.53
C LYS A 55 1.28 23.51 6.17
N ARG A 56 2.61 23.36 6.11
CA ARG A 56 3.33 23.10 4.85
C ARG A 56 2.94 21.77 4.22
N ARG A 57 2.86 20.70 5.01
CA ARG A 57 2.36 19.41 4.55
C ARG A 57 0.94 19.52 3.98
N ASN A 58 0.06 20.27 4.62
CA ASN A 58 -1.30 20.49 4.11
C ASN A 58 -1.28 21.22 2.76
N LEU A 59 -0.38 22.19 2.58
CA LEU A 59 -0.21 22.89 1.30
C LEU A 59 0.30 21.94 0.20
N ILE A 60 1.34 21.15 0.50
CA ILE A 60 1.92 20.17 -0.41
C ILE A 60 0.87 19.14 -0.83
N THR A 61 0.21 18.52 0.15
CA THR A 61 -0.79 17.48 -0.09
C THR A 61 -2.08 18.01 -0.71
N ALA A 62 -2.30 19.33 -0.78
CA ALA A 62 -3.39 19.92 -1.55
C ALA A 62 -3.10 20.00 -3.06
N SER A 63 -1.88 19.70 -3.49
CA SER A 63 -1.49 19.71 -4.91
C SER A 63 -1.68 18.33 -5.55
N SER A 64 -2.61 18.21 -6.49
CA SER A 64 -2.74 16.99 -7.30
C SER A 64 -1.49 16.68 -8.13
N VAL A 65 -0.70 17.70 -8.49
CA VAL A 65 0.58 17.52 -9.21
C VAL A 65 1.60 16.82 -8.33
N TRP A 66 1.66 17.16 -7.04
CA TRP A 66 2.58 16.50 -6.10
C TRP A 66 2.25 15.00 -5.95
N TRP A 67 0.97 14.68 -5.77
CA TRP A 67 0.48 13.29 -5.73
C TRP A 67 0.81 12.52 -7.02
N GLU A 68 0.65 13.15 -8.18
CA GLU A 68 1.01 12.59 -9.49
C GLU A 68 2.52 12.35 -9.65
N SER A 69 3.35 13.11 -8.93
CA SER A 69 4.81 13.03 -8.98
C SER A 69 5.44 12.12 -7.93
N LEU A 70 4.65 11.46 -7.07
CA LEU A 70 5.20 10.64 -5.99
C LEU A 70 6.21 9.60 -6.51
N PRO A 71 7.37 9.45 -5.85
CA PRO A 71 8.33 8.43 -6.24
C PRO A 71 7.77 7.03 -6.01
N LYS A 72 8.24 6.06 -6.80
CA LYS A 72 7.90 4.64 -6.62
C LYS A 72 8.62 4.10 -5.39
N LEU A 73 7.92 3.34 -4.54
CA LEU A 73 8.55 2.59 -3.45
C LEU A 73 9.00 1.23 -3.97
N LYS A 74 10.33 0.98 -3.97
CA LYS A 74 10.90 -0.25 -4.51
C LYS A 74 10.24 -1.50 -3.91
N LEU A 75 10.03 -1.52 -2.59
CA LEU A 75 9.48 -2.68 -1.88
C LEU A 75 8.09 -3.10 -2.40
N GLY A 76 7.17 -2.14 -2.59
CA GLY A 76 5.85 -2.47 -3.14
C GLY A 76 5.89 -2.88 -4.61
N TRP A 77 6.83 -2.34 -5.39
CA TRP A 77 7.01 -2.71 -6.79
C TRP A 77 7.60 -4.11 -6.95
N ASP A 78 8.52 -4.54 -6.08
CA ASP A 78 9.01 -5.91 -6.07
C ASP A 78 7.83 -6.91 -5.83
N ILE A 79 6.92 -6.57 -4.91
CA ILE A 79 5.72 -7.39 -4.61
C ILE A 79 4.72 -7.36 -5.79
N LEU A 80 4.55 -6.19 -6.43
CA LEU A 80 3.72 -6.04 -7.62
C LEU A 80 4.20 -6.93 -8.78
N ASP A 81 5.51 -7.00 -8.98
CA ASP A 81 6.11 -7.84 -10.01
C ASP A 81 5.90 -9.33 -9.71
N VAL A 82 6.01 -9.75 -8.44
CA VAL A 82 5.64 -11.11 -8.01
C VAL A 82 4.16 -11.39 -8.29
N ALA A 83 3.25 -10.48 -7.94
CA ALA A 83 1.83 -10.64 -8.18
C ALA A 83 1.53 -10.85 -9.68
N LYS A 84 2.12 -10.01 -10.54
CA LYS A 84 1.99 -10.11 -12.01
C LYS A 84 2.58 -11.42 -12.53
N LYS A 85 3.79 -11.78 -12.11
CA LYS A 85 4.47 -13.04 -12.50
C LYS A 85 3.62 -14.26 -12.15
N LEU A 86 2.97 -14.25 -10.99
CA LEU A 86 2.13 -15.35 -10.52
C LEU A 86 0.73 -15.35 -11.14
N GLY A 87 0.36 -14.34 -11.92
CA GLY A 87 -0.93 -14.25 -12.59
C GLY A 87 -2.08 -13.76 -11.71
N PHE A 88 -1.78 -12.99 -10.66
CA PHE A 88 -2.84 -12.31 -9.90
C PHE A 88 -3.48 -11.20 -10.74
N ARG A 89 -4.80 -11.05 -10.60
CA ARG A 89 -5.46 -9.79 -10.97
C ARG A 89 -5.08 -8.73 -9.95
N VAL A 90 -4.34 -7.72 -10.40
CA VAL A 90 -3.92 -6.59 -9.57
C VAL A 90 -5.01 -5.55 -9.55
N MET A 91 -5.39 -5.10 -8.35
CA MET A 91 -6.32 -3.99 -8.15
C MET A 91 -5.74 -3.01 -7.13
N ILE A 92 -5.89 -1.72 -7.38
CA ILE A 92 -5.52 -0.69 -6.40
C ILE A 92 -6.64 -0.52 -5.38
N LEU A 93 -6.29 -0.56 -4.11
CA LEU A 93 -7.17 -0.33 -2.97
C LEU A 93 -6.59 0.75 -2.07
N THR A 94 -6.86 2.01 -2.42
CA THR A 94 -6.36 3.18 -1.69
C THR A 94 -7.45 3.82 -0.86
N GLN A 95 -7.06 4.42 0.27
CA GLN A 95 -7.95 5.30 1.01
C GLN A 95 -7.91 6.74 0.47
N GLY A 96 -9.08 7.33 0.28
CA GLY A 96 -9.23 8.75 -0.03
C GLY A 96 -9.46 9.60 1.24
N PRO A 97 -8.67 10.65 1.54
CA PRO A 97 -8.96 11.56 2.64
C PRO A 97 -10.27 12.33 2.43
N ARG A 98 -11.09 12.48 3.49
CA ARG A 98 -12.45 13.07 3.43
C ARG A 98 -12.50 14.50 2.88
N LYS A 99 -11.45 15.28 3.10
CA LYS A 99 -11.44 16.73 2.87
C LYS A 99 -10.42 17.16 1.81
N ASN A 100 -9.85 16.22 1.06
CA ASN A 100 -8.80 16.52 0.09
C ASN A 100 -9.02 15.76 -1.23
N PRO A 101 -9.94 16.26 -2.09
CA PRO A 101 -10.22 15.64 -3.39
C PRO A 101 -9.03 15.70 -4.36
N GLU A 102 -8.12 16.67 -4.19
CA GLU A 102 -6.92 16.78 -5.04
C GLU A 102 -6.00 15.56 -4.88
N SER A 103 -5.98 14.95 -3.70
CA SER A 103 -5.28 13.68 -3.51
C SER A 103 -5.81 12.57 -4.40
N TRP A 104 -7.13 12.50 -4.64
CA TRP A 104 -7.73 11.45 -5.46
C TRP A 104 -7.39 11.66 -6.93
N LYS A 105 -7.49 12.91 -7.37
CA LYS A 105 -7.13 13.31 -8.73
C LYS A 105 -5.67 12.97 -9.03
N GLY A 106 -4.75 13.33 -8.14
CA GLY A 106 -3.34 13.04 -8.32
C GLY A 106 -3.01 11.54 -8.26
N LYS A 107 -3.61 10.80 -7.32
CA LYS A 107 -3.47 9.33 -7.26
C LYS A 107 -3.94 8.65 -8.54
N LYS A 108 -5.10 9.04 -9.09
CA LYS A 108 -5.60 8.48 -10.37
C LYS A 108 -4.61 8.72 -11.50
N LYS A 109 -4.12 9.96 -11.66
CA LYS A 109 -3.12 10.28 -12.67
C LYS A 109 -1.81 9.51 -12.47
N TRP A 110 -1.38 9.34 -11.22
CA TRP A 110 -0.20 8.53 -10.91
C TRP A 110 -0.41 7.08 -11.37
N ILE A 111 -1.56 6.48 -11.08
CA ILE A 111 -1.91 5.12 -11.50
C ILE A 111 -1.91 5.02 -13.03
N ASP A 112 -2.57 5.95 -13.72
CA ASP A 112 -2.63 5.95 -15.19
C ASP A 112 -1.25 6.00 -15.81
N LYS A 113 -0.39 6.89 -15.30
CA LYS A 113 0.99 7.07 -15.75
C LYS A 113 1.88 5.84 -15.50
N ASN A 114 1.69 5.13 -14.38
CA ASN A 114 2.65 4.13 -13.92
C ASN A 114 2.18 2.68 -14.08
N LEU A 115 0.87 2.44 -14.07
CA LEU A 115 0.24 1.11 -14.14
C LEU A 115 -0.65 0.95 -15.37
N GLY A 116 -1.10 2.06 -15.96
CA GLY A 116 -1.97 2.09 -17.15
C GLY A 116 -3.40 2.46 -16.81
N GLU A 117 -4.11 3.07 -17.77
CA GLU A 117 -5.46 3.62 -17.60
C GLU A 117 -6.52 2.56 -17.27
N ASP A 118 -6.30 1.32 -17.70
CA ASP A 118 -7.19 0.16 -17.47
C ASP A 118 -6.97 -0.52 -16.11
N THR A 119 -6.09 0.03 -15.26
CA THR A 119 -5.87 -0.52 -13.91
C THR A 119 -7.14 -0.38 -13.07
N ASP A 120 -7.61 -1.47 -12.49
CA ASP A 120 -8.74 -1.47 -11.57
C ASP A 120 -8.41 -0.69 -10.28
N ILE A 121 -9.31 0.22 -9.87
CA ILE A 121 -9.12 1.06 -8.68
C ILE A 121 -10.40 1.05 -7.84
N THR A 122 -10.25 0.77 -6.55
CA THR A 122 -11.27 1.03 -5.53
C THR A 122 -10.75 2.07 -4.55
N ILE A 123 -11.42 3.22 -4.49
CA ILE A 123 -11.22 4.21 -3.45
C ILE A 123 -12.25 3.93 -2.35
N THR A 124 -11.79 3.56 -1.17
CA THR A 124 -12.68 3.22 -0.03
C THR A 124 -12.27 3.93 1.24
N ARG A 125 -13.18 3.95 2.22
CA ARG A 125 -12.90 4.36 3.60
C ARG A 125 -12.73 3.17 4.55
N ASP A 126 -13.12 1.97 4.12
CA ASP A 126 -12.96 0.72 4.85
C ASP A 126 -12.48 -0.35 3.87
N LYS A 127 -11.21 -0.72 3.99
CA LYS A 127 -10.58 -1.74 3.14
C LYS A 127 -11.13 -3.13 3.43
N GLY A 128 -11.60 -3.41 4.65
CA GLY A 128 -12.10 -4.74 5.03
C GLY A 128 -13.33 -5.19 4.25
N LEU A 129 -14.03 -4.26 3.60
CA LEU A 129 -15.19 -4.54 2.76
C LEU A 129 -14.80 -5.06 1.36
N VAL A 130 -13.53 -4.97 0.95
CA VAL A 130 -13.10 -5.35 -0.40
C VAL A 130 -12.44 -6.72 -0.39
N TYR A 131 -12.93 -7.60 -1.26
CA TYR A 131 -12.40 -8.97 -1.36
C TYR A 131 -11.07 -9.00 -2.13
N GLY A 132 -10.15 -9.81 -1.63
CA GLY A 132 -8.89 -10.15 -2.26
C GLY A 132 -8.32 -11.39 -1.57
N LYS A 133 -7.46 -12.13 -2.28
CA LYS A 133 -6.67 -13.20 -1.67
C LYS A 133 -5.46 -12.63 -0.94
N VAL A 134 -4.86 -11.57 -1.49
CA VAL A 134 -3.71 -10.85 -0.95
C VAL A 134 -4.06 -9.38 -0.76
N LEU A 135 -3.61 -8.78 0.34
CA LEU A 135 -3.53 -7.34 0.54
C LEU A 135 -2.06 -6.93 0.68
N VAL A 136 -1.66 -5.87 -0.01
CA VAL A 136 -0.35 -5.24 0.15
C VAL A 136 -0.60 -3.84 0.68
N ASP A 137 -0.20 -3.62 1.93
CA ASP A 137 -0.48 -2.40 2.70
C ASP A 137 0.59 -2.27 3.80
N ASP A 138 0.97 -1.05 4.15
CA ASP A 138 2.00 -0.79 5.16
C ASP A 138 1.41 -0.43 6.53
N PHE A 139 0.10 -0.15 6.62
CA PHE A 139 -0.52 0.41 7.82
C PHE A 139 -1.25 -0.63 8.69
N PRO A 140 -0.76 -0.90 9.92
CA PRO A 140 -1.31 -1.94 10.81
C PRO A 140 -2.83 -1.92 10.98
N GLU A 141 -3.44 -0.76 11.23
CA GLU A 141 -4.90 -0.68 11.50
C GLU A 141 -5.74 -1.13 10.28
N TYR A 142 -5.29 -0.82 9.07
CA TYR A 142 -6.00 -1.24 7.85
C TYR A 142 -5.83 -2.73 7.58
N ILE A 143 -4.65 -3.25 7.89
CA ILE A 143 -4.32 -4.67 7.79
C ILE A 143 -5.17 -5.50 8.75
N GLU A 144 -5.20 -5.12 10.03
CA GLU A 144 -6.02 -5.80 11.04
C GLU A 144 -7.51 -5.72 10.68
N ARG A 145 -7.97 -4.54 10.24
CA ARG A 145 -9.35 -4.36 9.78
C ARG A 145 -9.69 -5.26 8.60
N TRP A 146 -8.77 -5.46 7.66
CA TRP A 146 -9.00 -6.36 6.52
C TRP A 146 -8.99 -7.83 6.94
N LEU A 147 -8.02 -8.20 7.78
CA LEU A 147 -7.87 -9.57 8.29
C LEU A 147 -9.04 -10.00 9.18
N SER A 148 -9.73 -9.08 9.85
CA SER A 148 -10.96 -9.39 10.61
C SER A 148 -12.08 -9.98 9.74
N TRP A 149 -12.02 -9.78 8.42
CA TRP A 149 -12.95 -10.37 7.45
C TRP A 149 -12.29 -11.42 6.55
N ARG A 150 -11.00 -11.69 6.73
CA ARG A 150 -10.15 -12.48 5.83
C ARG A 150 -9.26 -13.42 6.63
N GLU A 151 -9.91 -14.33 7.35
CA GLU A 151 -9.25 -15.43 8.10
C GLU A 151 -8.29 -16.28 7.26
N ARG A 152 -8.40 -16.21 5.92
CA ARG A 152 -7.56 -16.93 4.95
C ARG A 152 -6.89 -16.00 3.93
N GLY A 153 -6.84 -14.71 4.24
CA GLY A 153 -6.12 -13.72 3.46
C GLY A 153 -4.63 -13.74 3.82
N LEU A 154 -3.79 -13.30 2.89
CA LEU A 154 -2.38 -13.03 3.15
C LEU A 154 -2.14 -11.53 3.03
N VAL A 155 -1.29 -11.01 3.90
CA VAL A 155 -0.82 -9.64 3.81
C VAL A 155 0.67 -9.65 3.58
N ILE A 156 1.11 -8.89 2.58
CA ILE A 156 2.52 -8.53 2.42
C ILE A 156 2.66 -7.07 2.82
N MET A 157 3.44 -6.80 3.85
CA MET A 157 3.61 -5.47 4.43
C MET A 157 4.98 -4.91 4.02
N PRO A 158 5.07 -3.91 3.13
CA PRO A 158 6.31 -3.20 2.90
C PRO A 158 6.87 -2.63 4.20
N ALA A 159 8.13 -2.94 4.49
CA ALA A 159 8.79 -2.53 5.71
C ALA A 159 9.00 -1.01 5.77
N ASN A 160 8.62 -0.41 6.89
CA ASN A 160 9.01 0.95 7.26
C ASN A 160 9.26 1.03 8.79
N GLU A 161 9.67 2.19 9.28
CA GLU A 161 9.95 2.38 10.72
C GLU A 161 8.70 2.32 11.60
N SER A 162 7.54 2.74 11.11
CA SER A 162 6.31 2.76 11.92
C SER A 162 5.70 1.37 12.10
N ASN A 163 6.01 0.42 11.21
CA ASN A 163 5.49 -0.95 11.26
C ASN A 163 6.52 -2.01 11.67
N LYS A 164 7.71 -1.61 12.14
CA LYS A 164 8.80 -2.56 12.48
C LYS A 164 8.47 -3.57 13.56
N ASP A 165 7.64 -3.17 14.53
CA ASP A 165 7.24 -4.01 15.67
C ASP A 165 5.92 -4.74 15.42
N PHE A 166 5.31 -4.57 14.25
CA PHE A 166 4.04 -5.21 13.92
C PHE A 166 4.25 -6.69 13.56
N VAL A 167 3.51 -7.56 14.24
CA VAL A 167 3.58 -9.02 14.06
C VAL A 167 2.17 -9.57 13.96
N HIS A 168 1.92 -10.39 12.92
CA HIS A 168 0.65 -11.09 12.76
C HIS A 168 0.86 -12.41 11.99
N PRO A 169 0.18 -13.52 12.33
CA PRO A 169 0.38 -14.83 11.70
C PRO A 169 0.12 -14.89 10.19
N GLN A 170 -0.63 -13.93 9.66
CA GLN A 170 -1.00 -13.83 8.23
C GLN A 170 -0.26 -12.70 7.51
N VAL A 171 0.74 -12.07 8.15
CA VAL A 171 1.47 -10.93 7.59
C VAL A 171 2.93 -11.30 7.42
N ILE A 172 3.44 -11.09 6.21
CA ILE A 172 4.87 -11.14 5.91
C ILE A 172 5.35 -9.71 5.74
N ARG A 173 6.19 -9.25 6.66
CA ARG A 173 6.88 -7.96 6.51
C ARG A 173 8.02 -8.14 5.51
N TYR A 174 7.97 -7.38 4.42
CA TYR A 174 8.93 -7.44 3.32
C TYR A 174 9.87 -6.24 3.38
N ASP A 175 11.15 -6.49 3.61
CA ASP A 175 12.20 -5.46 3.76
C ASP A 175 13.21 -5.42 2.61
N GLY A 176 12.96 -6.20 1.56
CA GLY A 176 13.86 -6.35 0.41
C GLY A 176 14.76 -7.57 0.48
N THR A 177 14.88 -8.23 1.64
CA THR A 177 15.81 -9.36 1.84
C THR A 177 15.13 -10.73 1.78
N ASN A 178 13.81 -10.78 1.94
CA ASN A 178 13.02 -12.02 2.03
C ASN A 178 12.02 -12.21 0.87
N LEU A 179 12.36 -11.78 -0.35
CA LEU A 179 11.46 -11.87 -1.51
C LEU A 179 11.04 -13.31 -1.84
N ASP A 180 11.93 -14.29 -1.65
CA ASP A 180 11.62 -15.70 -1.83
C ASP A 180 10.48 -16.19 -0.90
N GLN A 181 10.41 -15.64 0.33
CA GLN A 181 9.33 -15.94 1.28
C GLN A 181 8.00 -15.37 0.76
N VAL A 182 8.03 -14.14 0.24
CA VAL A 182 6.88 -13.48 -0.37
C VAL A 182 6.37 -14.28 -1.56
N GLU A 183 7.26 -14.68 -2.49
CA GLU A 183 6.88 -15.42 -3.69
C GLU A 183 6.23 -16.77 -3.33
N LYS A 184 6.82 -17.54 -2.42
CA LYS A 184 6.26 -18.83 -1.96
C LYS A 184 4.88 -18.65 -1.30
N ALA A 185 4.73 -17.66 -0.44
CA ALA A 185 3.47 -17.40 0.25
C ALA A 185 2.36 -16.96 -0.72
N MET A 186 2.67 -16.06 -1.67
CA MET A 186 1.73 -15.63 -2.69
C MET A 186 1.33 -16.78 -3.61
N LEU A 187 2.27 -17.65 -4.00
CA LEU A 187 2.00 -18.84 -4.80
C LEU A 187 1.04 -19.80 -4.06
N SER A 188 1.31 -20.09 -2.79
CA SER A 188 0.44 -20.92 -1.93
C SER A 188 -0.99 -20.38 -1.88
N VAL A 189 -1.14 -19.07 -1.68
CA VAL A 189 -2.46 -18.41 -1.64
C VAL A 189 -3.17 -18.42 -2.98
N ARG A 190 -2.43 -18.23 -4.09
CA ARG A 190 -2.98 -18.28 -5.44
C ARG A 190 -3.64 -19.63 -5.71
N ASP A 191 -2.94 -20.71 -5.41
CA ASP A 191 -3.38 -22.08 -5.73
C ASP A 191 -4.36 -22.65 -4.69
N ARG A 192 -4.49 -21.98 -3.54
CA ARG A 192 -5.45 -22.34 -2.49
C ARG A 192 -6.87 -22.40 -3.03
N LYS A 193 -7.53 -23.54 -2.81
CA LYS A 193 -8.94 -23.75 -3.15
C LYS A 193 -9.86 -23.13 -2.11
N ARG A 194 -11.12 -22.97 -2.49
CA ARG A 194 -12.17 -22.53 -1.57
C ARG A 194 -12.28 -23.54 -0.42
N GLY A 195 -12.30 -23.04 0.82
CA GLY A 195 -12.39 -23.91 2.00
C GLY A 195 -11.05 -24.15 2.70
N GLU A 196 -9.96 -24.28 1.94
CA GLU A 196 -8.64 -24.62 2.48
C GLU A 196 -8.09 -23.53 3.40
N SER A 197 -7.39 -23.96 4.45
CA SER A 197 -6.68 -23.10 5.40
C SER A 197 -5.44 -22.46 4.76
N LEU A 198 -5.01 -21.33 5.31
CA LEU A 198 -3.73 -20.73 4.95
C LEU A 198 -2.60 -21.40 5.75
N SER A 199 -1.56 -21.88 5.06
CA SER A 199 -0.29 -22.31 5.68
C SER A 199 0.83 -21.48 5.10
N LEU A 200 1.55 -20.74 5.95
CA LEU A 200 2.70 -19.91 5.59
C LEU A 200 4.05 -20.56 5.97
N ASN A 201 4.02 -21.83 6.38
CA ASN A 201 5.19 -22.64 6.73
C ASN A 201 5.80 -23.30 5.49
#